data_AF-A0A354H4B2-F1
#
_entry.id   AF-A0A354H4B2-F1
#
_cell.length_a   1.000
_cell.length_b   1.000
_cell.length_c   1.000
_cell.angle_alpha   90.00
_cell.angle_beta   90.00
_cell.angle_gamma   90.00
#
_symmetry.space_group_name_H-M   'P 1'
#
loop_
_entity.id
_entity.type
_entity.pdbx_description
1 polymer ?
#
loop_
_entity_poly.entity_id
_entity_poly.type
_entity_poly.pdbx_seq_one_letter_code
_entity_poly.pdbx_strand_id
1 'polypeptide(L)' 'IGGGDTDTAIKKAGLSAKMSYISTGGGAFLEWLEGKTLPGIAALEKSRV' A
#
# COMPACT_ATOMS: atom_id res chain seq x y z
N ILE A 1 -4.02 -4.55 -4.62
CA ILE A 1 -4.78 -4.73 -3.36
C ILE A 1 -3.94 -4.27 -2.18
N GLY A 2 -4.52 -3.92 -1.03
CA GLY A 2 -3.70 -3.49 0.10
C GLY A 2 -4.38 -3.49 1.47
N GLY A 3 -3.59 -3.75 2.51
CA GLY A 3 -4.04 -3.91 3.89
C GLY A 3 -3.75 -5.30 4.44
N GLY A 4 -3.43 -5.39 5.74
CA GLY A 4 -3.02 -6.65 6.39
C GLY A 4 -4.09 -7.73 6.36
N ASP A 5 -5.35 -7.37 6.58
CA ASP A 5 -6.48 -8.31 6.49
C ASP A 5 -6.70 -8.79 5.06
N THR A 6 -6.61 -7.91 4.07
CA THR A 6 -6.77 -8.25 2.65
C THR A 6 -5.62 -9.14 2.16
N ASP A 7 -4.38 -8.85 2.56
CA ASP A 7 -3.21 -9.71 2.27
C ASP A 7 -3.40 -11.11 2.87
N THR A 8 -3.82 -11.18 4.14
CA THR A 8 -4.06 -12.46 4.83
C THR A 8 -5.18 -13.27 4.15
N ALA A 9 -6.27 -12.62 3.75
CA ALA A 9 -7.37 -13.28 3.06
C ALA A 9 -6.93 -13.86 1.70
N ILE A 10 -6.14 -13.12 0.93
CA ILE A 10 -5.65 -13.53 -0.39
C ILE A 10 -4.63 -14.67 -0.31
N LYS A 11 -3.77 -14.64 0.72
CA LYS A 11 -2.85 -15.74 1.04
C LYS A 11 -3.62 -17.01 1.40
N LYS A 12 -4.63 -16.92 2.28
CA LYS A 12 -5.51 -18.05 2.63
C LYS A 12 -6.28 -18.60 1.43
N ALA A 13 -6.66 -17.73 0.49
CA ALA A 13 -7.34 -18.12 -0.75
C ALA A 13 -6.40 -18.70 -1.81
N GLY A 14 -5.08 -18.69 -1.62
CA GLY A 14 -4.11 -19.16 -2.62
C GLY A 14 -4.06 -18.29 -3.88
N LEU A 15 -4.50 -17.03 -3.80
CA LEU A 15 -4.64 -16.13 -4.95
C LEU A 15 -3.49 -15.13 -5.09
N SER A 16 -2.48 -15.18 -4.22
CA SER A 16 -1.37 -14.21 -4.20
C SER A 16 -0.67 -14.07 -5.54
N ALA A 17 -0.43 -15.17 -6.25
CA ALA A 17 0.23 -15.17 -7.57
C ALA A 17 -0.60 -14.52 -8.69
N LYS A 18 -1.90 -14.25 -8.45
CA LYS A 18 -2.80 -13.59 -9.41
C LYS A 18 -2.90 -12.08 -9.18
N MET A 19 -2.23 -11.54 -8.16
CA MET A 19 -2.27 -10.12 -7.84
C MET A 19 -1.09 -9.39 -8.48
N SER A 20 -1.34 -8.30 -9.21
CA SER A 20 -0.26 -7.50 -9.80
C SER A 20 0.57 -6.74 -8.77
N TYR A 21 -0.04 -6.37 -7.64
CA TYR A 21 0.62 -5.66 -6.55
C TYR A 21 -0.16 -5.84 -5.24
N ILE A 22 0.58 -6.11 -4.15
CA ILE A 22 0.07 -6.25 -2.79
C ILE A 22 0.76 -5.22 -1.90
N SER A 23 -0.01 -4.25 -1.40
CA SER A 23 0.47 -3.22 -0.48
C SER A 23 0.25 -3.64 0.98
N THR A 24 1.28 -3.51 1.80
CA THR A 24 1.18 -3.66 3.27
C THR A 24 0.82 -2.33 3.96
N GLY A 25 0.68 -1.24 3.20
CA GLY A 25 0.51 0.12 3.72
C GLY A 25 -0.86 0.43 4.34
N GLY A 26 -1.81 -0.51 4.35
CA GLY A 26 -3.11 -0.37 5.03
C GLY A 26 -3.77 1.00 4.81
N GLY A 27 -3.98 1.74 5.91
CA GLY A 27 -4.55 3.09 5.87
C GLY A 27 -3.74 4.10 5.06
N ALA A 28 -2.41 4.08 5.16
CA ALA A 28 -1.55 4.98 4.37
C ALA A 28 -1.68 4.70 2.86
N PHE A 29 -1.91 3.44 2.47
CA PHE A 29 -2.19 3.10 1.07
C PHE A 29 -3.53 3.67 0.61
N LEU A 30 -4.57 3.63 1.46
CA LEU A 30 -5.86 4.24 1.15
C LEU A 30 -5.76 5.77 1.04
N GLU A 31 -5.10 6.43 1.99
CA GLU A 31 -4.89 7.89 1.95
C GLU A 31 -4.11 8.33 0.71
N TRP A 32 -3.13 7.52 0.29
CA TRP A 32 -2.41 7.76 -0.94
C TRP A 32 -3.30 7.60 -2.19
N LEU A 33 -4.18 6.59 -2.22
CA LEU A 33 -5.16 6.42 -3.30
C LEU A 33 -6.21 7.55 -3.34
N GLU A 34 -6.52 8.15 -2.19
CA GLU A 34 -7.35 9.37 -2.09
C GLU A 34 -6.65 10.62 -2.64
N GLY A 35 -5.38 10.51 -3.06
CA GLY A 35 -4.59 11.62 -3.58
C GLY A 35 -3.95 12.49 -2.49
N LYS A 36 -4.01 12.08 -1.22
CA LYS A 36 -3.34 12.81 -0.15
C LYS A 36 -1.82 12.65 -0.25
N THR A 37 -1.12 13.73 0.07
CA THR A 37 0.34 13.66 0.21
C THR A 37 0.69 13.04 1.56
N LEU A 38 1.34 11.88 1.54
CA LEU A 38 1.83 11.24 2.76
C LEU A 38 3.04 12.00 3.31
N PRO A 39 3.12 12.25 4.63
CA PRO A 39 4.19 13.05 5.23
C PRO A 39 5.58 12.44 5.02
N GLY A 40 5.70 11.11 5.06
CA GLY A 40 6.95 10.42 4.78
C GLY A 40 7.43 10.59 3.34
N ILE A 41 6.51 10.56 2.36
CA ILE A 41 6.84 10.80 0.94
C ILE A 41 7.24 12.27 0.75
N ALA A 42 6.52 13.22 1.35
CA ALA A 42 6.85 14.64 1.27
C ALA A 42 8.23 14.96 1.85
N ALA A 43 8.63 14.29 2.94
CA ALA A 43 9.96 14.44 3.51
C ALA A 43 11.04 13.95 2.53
N LEU A 44 10.84 12.79 1.90
CA LEU A 44 11.77 12.24 0.91
C LEU A 44 11.89 13.13 -0.34
N GLU A 45 10.78 13.66 -0.86
CA GLU A 45 10.79 14.58 -2.01
C GLU A 45 11.59 15.86 -1.70
N LYS A 46 11.46 16.42 -0.48
CA LYS A 46 12.23 17.59 -0.05
C LYS A 46 13.73 17.30 0.13
N SER A 47 14.08 16.06 0.45
CA SER A 47 15.46 15.63 0.63
C SER A 47 16.14 15.16 -0.66
N ARG A 48 15.41 15.09 -1.78
CA ARG A 48 15.96 14.73 -3.09
C ARG A 48 16.71 15.93 -3.67
N VAL A 49 18.04 15.90 -3.54
CA VAL A 49 19.01 16.85 -4.11
C VAL A 49 19.11 16.67 -5.62
#